data_AF-H2ZF13-F1
#
_entry.id   AF-H2ZF13-F1
#
_cell.length_a   1.000
_cell.length_b   1.000
_cell.length_c   1.000
_cell.angle_alpha   90.00
_cell.angle_beta   90.00
_cell.angle_gamma   90.00
#
_symmetry.space_group_name_H-M   'P 1'
#
loop_
_entity.id
_entity.type
_entity.pdbx_description
1 polymer ?
#
loop_
_entity_poly.entity_id
_entity_poly.type
_entity_poly.pdbx_seq_one_letter_code
_entity_poly.pdbx_strand_id
1 'polypeptide(L)'
;FKSYADELSEIADRVSANKEEYIIHPINQYHLIKRFATQWTEVNQLLDRFNRTAIKNAAHLFPKEEDIKGSAEGILRIQETYNLNTSDIAKGNISGKKDLTTDECYHIGKAAFNGGLYDRCTQWMQFSLQRFEEGTQNFSKAHAEEYLKLLFLLHFIRTTENKITFYRRRPIVATKAHISSDDKSYKFSDDKKFSKVCRGDVKIPKHVERKLHCYLHTNNGNPWLMFNPVKVEELWDSPHIVQFYDVITSAEVDKIKKLAKPSLFRAIHVVSDEEDDDFQKAAYRITKISWLNDTSGPVIAKLTRRISEITGLSMNTSEELQVANYGVGGEYPPHLDVASVSNTTLFKYHPEGRRIATFLIYVIADPSQLSEVQEGGGTAFVEAGVTAKPIKGSAVFWYNMYPSGDIDIRTFHGACPVMIGNKWASNKWIREAGEPFHRQCKLDR
;
A
#
# COMPACT_ATOMS: atom_id res chain seq x y z
N PHE A 1 26.98 23.54 -15.75
CA PHE A 1 25.89 23.65 -16.76
C PHE A 1 25.98 22.59 -17.84
N LYS A 2 27.11 22.45 -18.57
CA LYS A 2 27.29 21.35 -19.54
C LYS A 2 27.05 19.98 -18.89
N SER A 3 27.70 19.71 -17.73
CA SER A 3 27.46 18.48 -16.97
C SER A 3 26.01 18.27 -16.51
N TYR A 4 25.26 19.33 -16.19
CA TYR A 4 23.86 19.21 -15.77
C TYR A 4 22.94 18.87 -16.94
N ALA A 5 23.15 19.52 -18.09
CA ALA A 5 22.43 19.22 -19.31
C ALA A 5 22.80 17.83 -19.85
N ASP A 6 24.07 17.44 -19.76
CA ASP A 6 24.57 16.13 -20.18
C ASP A 6 24.01 15.02 -19.27
N GLU A 7 23.99 15.21 -17.94
CA GLU A 7 23.35 14.27 -17.00
C GLU A 7 21.83 14.21 -17.15
N LEU A 8 21.17 15.35 -17.40
CA LEU A 8 19.74 15.37 -17.68
C LEU A 8 19.44 14.68 -19.00
N SER A 9 20.28 14.87 -20.02
CA SER A 9 20.16 14.15 -21.29
C SER A 9 20.36 12.67 -21.05
N GLU A 10 21.39 12.25 -20.31
CA GLU A 10 21.63 10.83 -20.04
C GLU A 10 20.49 10.17 -19.25
N ILE A 11 19.95 10.86 -18.24
CA ILE A 11 18.78 10.38 -17.50
C ILE A 11 17.54 10.42 -18.39
N ALA A 12 17.33 11.50 -19.16
CA ALA A 12 16.22 11.60 -20.09
C ALA A 12 16.31 10.50 -21.14
N ASP A 13 17.49 10.16 -21.65
CA ASP A 13 17.75 9.12 -22.62
C ASP A 13 17.51 7.74 -21.99
N ARG A 14 17.95 7.50 -20.76
CA ARG A 14 17.65 6.25 -20.01
C ARG A 14 16.15 6.11 -19.70
N VAL A 15 15.52 7.19 -19.27
CA VAL A 15 14.07 7.27 -19.03
C VAL A 15 13.29 7.22 -20.34
N SER A 16 13.84 7.65 -21.47
CA SER A 16 13.18 7.58 -22.77
C SER A 16 13.36 6.21 -23.41
N ALA A 17 14.50 5.56 -23.18
CA ALA A 17 14.82 4.22 -23.69
C ALA A 17 14.05 3.12 -22.94
N ASN A 18 13.92 3.23 -21.61
CA ASN A 18 13.07 2.32 -20.83
C ASN A 18 12.47 3.03 -19.60
N LYS A 19 11.52 3.93 -19.87
CA LYS A 19 10.77 4.69 -18.84
C LYS A 19 10.18 3.78 -17.76
N GLU A 20 9.81 2.58 -18.18
CA GLU A 20 8.92 1.70 -17.46
C GLU A 20 9.66 0.89 -16.40
N GLU A 21 10.85 0.37 -16.72
CA GLU A 21 11.73 -0.33 -15.76
C GLU A 21 12.38 0.64 -14.76
N TYR A 22 12.66 1.89 -15.17
CA TYR A 22 13.36 2.83 -14.31
C TYR A 22 12.49 3.35 -13.14
N ILE A 23 11.22 3.69 -13.40
CA ILE A 23 10.35 4.36 -12.41
C ILE A 23 9.79 3.37 -11.36
N ILE A 24 9.70 2.08 -11.69
CA ILE A 24 9.13 1.05 -10.80
C ILE A 24 10.10 0.57 -9.71
N HIS A 25 11.36 0.99 -9.74
CA HIS A 25 12.38 0.59 -8.78
C HIS A 25 12.51 1.64 -7.65
N PRO A 26 12.50 1.24 -6.37
CA PRO A 26 12.47 2.17 -5.24
C PRO A 26 13.65 3.15 -5.21
N ILE A 27 14.85 2.66 -5.51
CA ILE A 27 16.07 3.48 -5.48
C ILE A 27 16.09 4.50 -6.63
N ASN A 28 15.68 4.09 -7.82
CA ASN A 28 15.60 4.98 -8.98
C ASN A 28 14.54 6.06 -8.76
N GLN A 29 13.39 5.68 -8.19
CA GLN A 29 12.35 6.63 -7.82
C GLN A 29 12.83 7.62 -6.77
N TYR A 30 13.56 7.17 -5.75
CA TYR A 30 14.17 8.05 -4.75
C TYR A 30 15.16 9.04 -5.37
N HIS A 31 16.08 8.59 -6.24
CA HIS A 31 16.99 9.48 -6.94
C HIS A 31 16.24 10.51 -7.79
N LEU A 32 15.19 10.09 -8.51
CA LEU A 32 14.40 10.97 -9.37
C LEU A 32 13.69 12.06 -8.53
N ILE A 33 13.05 11.65 -7.44
CA ILE A 33 12.37 12.55 -6.51
C ILE A 33 13.36 13.52 -5.88
N LYS A 34 14.49 13.03 -5.34
CA LYS A 34 15.53 13.87 -4.73
C LYS A 34 16.07 14.88 -5.73
N ARG A 35 16.44 14.43 -6.94
CA ARG A 35 16.98 15.29 -7.99
C ARG A 35 16.01 16.41 -8.34
N PHE A 36 14.76 16.09 -8.62
CA PHE A 36 13.77 17.12 -8.95
C PHE A 36 13.45 17.99 -7.74
N ALA A 37 13.38 17.49 -6.51
CA ALA A 37 13.07 18.34 -5.37
C ALA A 37 14.22 19.30 -5.00
N THR A 38 15.49 18.88 -5.12
CA THR A 38 16.64 19.74 -4.76
C THR A 38 17.07 20.65 -5.91
N GLN A 39 17.33 20.08 -7.09
CA GLN A 39 17.90 20.82 -8.22
C GLN A 39 16.86 21.68 -8.94
N TRP A 40 15.55 21.39 -8.82
CA TRP A 40 14.52 22.28 -9.35
C TRP A 40 14.51 23.63 -8.64
N THR A 41 14.85 23.67 -7.36
CA THR A 41 14.96 24.92 -6.61
C THR A 41 16.05 25.82 -7.22
N GLU A 42 17.19 25.23 -7.60
CA GLU A 42 18.28 25.94 -8.29
C GLU A 42 17.86 26.39 -9.70
N VAL A 43 17.16 25.53 -10.43
CA VAL A 43 16.62 25.87 -11.77
C VAL A 43 15.58 27.00 -11.68
N ASN A 44 14.69 26.99 -10.69
CA ASN A 44 13.72 28.05 -10.48
C ASN A 44 14.40 29.39 -10.19
N GLN A 45 15.45 29.42 -9.35
CA GLN A 45 16.22 30.63 -9.09
C GLN A 45 16.85 31.20 -10.38
N LEU A 46 17.27 30.33 -11.31
CA LEU A 46 17.73 30.75 -12.63
C LEU A 46 16.58 31.24 -13.51
N LEU A 47 15.44 30.55 -13.54
CA LEU A 47 14.26 30.96 -14.32
C LEU A 47 13.66 32.28 -13.84
N ASP A 48 13.73 32.55 -12.54
CA ASP A 48 13.39 33.84 -11.92
C ASP A 48 14.29 34.95 -12.48
N ARG A 49 15.59 34.69 -12.55
CA ARG A 49 16.59 35.63 -13.09
C ARG A 49 16.34 35.94 -14.58
N PHE A 50 15.80 35.01 -15.35
CA PHE A 50 15.59 35.15 -16.81
C PHE A 50 14.12 35.33 -17.22
N ASN A 51 13.22 35.57 -16.26
CA ASN A 51 11.79 35.87 -16.45
C ASN A 51 11.03 34.89 -17.37
N ARG A 52 11.22 33.58 -17.16
CA ARG A 52 10.55 32.51 -17.95
C ARG A 52 9.30 32.00 -17.22
N THR A 53 8.14 32.59 -17.50
CA THR A 53 6.85 32.33 -16.84
C THR A 53 6.20 30.98 -17.17
N ALA A 54 6.38 30.46 -18.39
CA ALA A 54 5.76 29.19 -18.81
C ALA A 54 6.19 27.99 -17.95
N ILE A 55 7.45 27.99 -17.49
CA ILE A 55 8.01 26.90 -16.66
C ILE A 55 7.58 27.05 -15.19
N LYS A 56 7.41 28.29 -14.71
CA LYS A 56 6.89 28.57 -13.35
C LYS A 56 5.50 27.99 -13.13
N ASN A 57 4.63 28.05 -14.14
CA ASN A 57 3.29 27.49 -14.05
C ASN A 57 3.28 25.97 -13.84
N ALA A 58 4.35 25.26 -14.22
CA ALA A 58 4.50 23.82 -13.98
C ALA A 58 5.15 23.49 -12.62
N ALA A 59 5.65 24.47 -11.86
CA ALA A 59 6.39 24.25 -10.61
C ALA A 59 5.61 23.44 -9.56
N HIS A 60 4.29 23.58 -9.53
CA HIS A 60 3.41 22.84 -8.64
C HIS A 60 3.36 21.32 -8.90
N LEU A 61 3.83 20.86 -10.07
CA LEU A 61 3.88 19.45 -10.46
C LEU A 61 5.17 18.75 -10.01
N PHE A 62 6.18 19.50 -9.56
CA PHE A 62 7.46 18.94 -9.17
C PHE A 62 7.45 18.42 -7.73
N PRO A 63 8.20 17.34 -7.45
CA PRO A 63 8.40 16.85 -6.09
C PRO A 63 8.95 17.93 -5.16
N LYS A 64 8.55 17.86 -3.89
CA LYS A 64 9.02 18.73 -2.81
C LYS A 64 9.86 17.94 -1.81
N GLU A 65 10.44 18.63 -0.83
CA GLU A 65 11.23 17.98 0.24
C GLU A 65 10.41 16.92 1.01
N GLU A 66 9.11 17.15 1.19
CA GLU A 66 8.18 16.17 1.76
C GLU A 66 8.11 14.86 0.96
N ASP A 67 8.27 14.92 -0.37
CA ASP A 67 8.26 13.74 -1.25
C ASP A 67 9.58 12.96 -1.14
N ILE A 68 10.71 13.64 -0.90
CA ILE A 68 11.99 12.97 -0.59
C ILE A 68 11.84 12.17 0.69
N LYS A 69 11.28 12.79 1.74
CA LYS A 69 11.04 12.13 3.03
C LYS A 69 10.09 10.93 2.86
N GLY A 70 8.97 11.11 2.16
CA GLY A 70 8.01 10.03 1.89
C GLY A 70 8.64 8.87 1.11
N SER A 71 9.50 9.17 0.14
CA SER A 71 10.23 8.15 -0.63
C SER A 71 11.23 7.38 0.24
N ALA A 72 11.99 8.06 1.10
CA ALA A 72 12.88 7.42 2.07
C ALA A 72 12.11 6.53 3.07
N GLU A 73 10.96 6.99 3.57
CA GLU A 73 10.07 6.20 4.42
C GLU A 73 9.54 4.96 3.68
N GLY A 74 9.25 5.07 2.39
CA GLY A 74 8.90 3.95 1.51
C GLY A 74 10.00 2.90 1.43
N ILE A 75 11.25 3.30 1.22
CA ILE A 75 12.43 2.40 1.24
C ILE A 75 12.55 1.69 2.60
N LEU A 76 12.46 2.43 3.70
CA LEU A 76 12.54 1.88 5.05
C LEU A 76 11.42 0.88 5.35
N ARG A 77 10.23 1.13 4.80
CA ARG A 77 9.10 0.21 4.93
C ARG A 77 9.30 -1.08 4.15
N ILE A 78 9.85 -0.99 2.94
CA ILE A 78 10.28 -2.17 2.18
C ILE A 78 11.35 -2.94 2.97
N GLN A 79 12.35 -2.23 3.51
CA GLN A 79 13.41 -2.83 4.31
C GLN A 79 12.86 -3.60 5.52
N GLU A 80 12.00 -2.98 6.33
CA GLU A 80 11.41 -3.60 7.53
C GLU A 80 10.52 -4.79 7.16
N THR A 81 9.69 -4.64 6.13
CA THR A 81 8.73 -5.68 5.76
C THR A 81 9.42 -6.89 5.18
N TYR A 82 10.38 -6.69 4.28
CA TYR A 82 11.04 -7.80 3.56
C TYR A 82 12.38 -8.21 4.17
N ASN A 83 12.73 -7.65 5.34
CA ASN A 83 13.94 -7.95 6.10
C ASN A 83 15.22 -7.82 5.25
N LEU A 84 15.30 -6.74 4.46
CA LEU A 84 16.41 -6.50 3.55
C LEU A 84 17.61 -5.88 4.30
N ASN A 85 18.81 -6.22 3.87
CA ASN A 85 20.04 -5.64 4.42
C ASN A 85 20.28 -4.24 3.86
N THR A 86 20.66 -3.29 4.72
CA THR A 86 21.06 -1.94 4.33
C THR A 86 22.09 -1.93 3.20
N SER A 87 23.08 -2.83 3.22
CA SER A 87 24.11 -2.88 2.17
C SER A 87 23.54 -3.28 0.81
N ASP A 88 22.56 -4.20 0.79
CA ASP A 88 21.94 -4.69 -0.44
C ASP A 88 21.06 -3.61 -1.04
N ILE A 89 20.31 -2.88 -0.19
CA ILE A 89 19.54 -1.71 -0.61
C ILE A 89 20.46 -0.64 -1.20
N ALA A 90 21.55 -0.32 -0.48
CA ALA A 90 22.46 0.75 -0.89
C ALA A 90 23.22 0.45 -2.18
N LYS A 91 23.52 -0.82 -2.46
CA LYS A 91 24.14 -1.28 -3.72
C LYS A 91 23.14 -1.47 -4.86
N GLY A 92 21.87 -1.10 -4.64
CA GLY A 92 20.80 -1.34 -5.61
C GLY A 92 20.55 -2.82 -5.88
N ASN A 93 20.96 -3.73 -4.99
CA ASN A 93 20.83 -5.19 -5.17
C ASN A 93 19.41 -5.71 -4.89
N ILE A 94 18.42 -4.82 -4.79
CA ILE A 94 16.98 -5.15 -4.83
C ILE A 94 16.51 -5.19 -6.30
N SER A 95 17.35 -5.75 -7.21
CA SER A 95 17.14 -5.90 -8.67
C SER A 95 17.76 -4.86 -9.64
N GLY A 96 18.83 -4.13 -9.26
CA GLY A 96 19.74 -3.36 -10.14
C GLY A 96 19.40 -1.85 -10.29
N LYS A 97 20.28 -0.91 -10.66
CA LYS A 97 21.67 -0.85 -11.17
C LYS A 97 22.44 0.40 -10.68
N LYS A 98 21.86 1.21 -9.77
CA LYS A 98 22.49 2.45 -9.27
C LYS A 98 22.57 2.44 -7.76
N ASP A 99 23.78 2.67 -7.26
CA ASP A 99 24.08 2.72 -5.85
C ASP A 99 23.58 4.04 -5.25
N LEU A 100 23.05 3.95 -4.03
CA LEU A 100 22.84 5.11 -3.19
C LEU A 100 24.20 5.74 -2.85
N THR A 101 24.27 7.06 -2.94
CA THR A 101 25.43 7.81 -2.46
C THR A 101 25.47 7.77 -0.93
N THR A 102 26.65 8.07 -0.37
CA THR A 102 26.82 8.14 1.09
C THR A 102 25.90 9.20 1.72
N ASP A 103 25.72 10.35 1.07
CA ASP A 103 24.77 11.39 1.46
C ASP A 103 23.31 10.87 1.47
N GLU A 104 22.91 10.10 0.46
CA GLU A 104 21.57 9.51 0.39
C GLU A 104 21.34 8.46 1.49
N CYS A 105 22.34 7.63 1.77
CA CYS A 105 22.32 6.68 2.89
C CYS A 105 22.10 7.41 4.22
N TYR A 106 22.78 8.54 4.42
CA TYR A 106 22.62 9.39 5.60
C TYR A 106 21.21 9.98 5.69
N HIS A 107 20.66 10.49 4.59
CA HIS A 107 19.29 11.01 4.54
C HIS A 107 18.22 9.94 4.85
N ILE A 108 18.39 8.71 4.35
CA ILE A 108 17.51 7.59 4.69
C ILE A 108 17.64 7.26 6.19
N GLY A 109 18.85 7.29 6.75
CA GLY A 109 19.08 7.15 8.20
C GLY A 109 18.35 8.21 9.02
N LYS A 110 18.38 9.48 8.60
CA LYS A 110 17.62 10.56 9.25
C LYS A 110 16.12 10.31 9.18
N ALA A 111 15.60 9.87 8.04
CA ALA A 111 14.20 9.51 7.89
C ALA A 111 13.82 8.35 8.84
N ALA A 112 14.70 7.37 9.01
CA ALA A 112 14.51 6.26 9.95
C ALA A 112 14.43 6.76 11.39
N PHE A 113 15.31 7.67 11.80
CA PHE A 113 15.26 8.29 13.13
C PHE A 113 13.93 9.01 13.36
N ASN A 114 13.54 9.87 12.42
CA ASN A 114 12.31 10.66 12.51
C ASN A 114 11.04 9.77 12.51
N GLY A 115 11.09 8.62 11.85
CA GLY A 115 10.02 7.61 11.84
C GLY A 115 10.00 6.71 13.09
N GLY A 116 10.96 6.84 14.01
CA GLY A 116 11.10 5.97 15.18
C GLY A 116 11.65 4.57 14.87
N LEU A 117 12.30 4.39 13.71
CA LEU A 117 12.97 3.15 13.30
C LEU A 117 14.44 3.18 13.73
N TYR A 118 14.66 3.20 15.05
CA TYR A 118 15.98 3.40 15.67
C TYR A 118 17.03 2.35 15.28
N ASP A 119 16.64 1.07 15.18
CA ASP A 119 17.55 0.01 14.74
C ASP A 119 18.00 0.22 13.28
N ARG A 120 17.10 0.69 12.41
CA ARG A 120 17.43 1.01 11.02
C ARG A 120 18.25 2.28 10.91
N CYS A 121 17.94 3.31 11.70
CA CYS A 121 18.77 4.49 11.78
C CYS A 121 20.21 4.12 12.14
N THR A 122 20.41 3.27 13.15
CA THR A 122 21.74 2.77 13.54
C THR A 122 22.47 2.15 12.34
N GLN A 123 21.81 1.23 11.63
CA GLN A 123 22.39 0.56 10.45
C GLN A 123 22.77 1.55 9.35
N TRP A 124 21.86 2.47 8.99
CA TRP A 124 22.10 3.46 7.94
C TRP A 124 23.18 4.48 8.32
N MET A 125 23.23 4.93 9.58
CA MET A 125 24.27 5.85 10.06
C MET A 125 25.64 5.19 10.07
N GLN A 126 25.74 3.95 10.57
CA GLN A 126 27.00 3.17 10.53
C GLN A 126 27.48 2.95 9.10
N PHE A 127 26.57 2.57 8.19
CA PHE A 127 26.91 2.37 6.78
C PHE A 127 27.36 3.67 6.11
N SER A 128 26.75 4.81 6.45
CA SER A 128 27.13 6.12 5.92
C SER A 128 28.50 6.57 6.44
N LEU A 129 28.80 6.30 7.71
CA LEU A 129 30.12 6.58 8.30
C LEU A 129 31.22 5.70 7.69
N GLN A 130 30.92 4.43 7.40
CA GLN A 130 31.86 3.51 6.76
C GLN A 130 32.28 4.00 5.36
N ARG A 131 31.35 4.64 4.64
CA ARG A 131 31.54 5.15 3.27
C ARG A 131 31.81 6.67 3.24
N PHE A 132 32.11 7.29 4.38
CA PHE A 132 32.22 8.76 4.48
C PHE A 132 33.29 9.34 3.56
N GLU A 133 34.41 8.64 3.42
CA GLU A 133 35.54 9.04 2.58
C GLU A 133 35.28 8.83 1.07
N GLU A 134 34.15 8.23 0.69
CA GLU A 134 33.78 8.02 -0.72
C GLU A 134 33.20 9.31 -1.33
N GLY A 135 34.10 10.25 -1.68
CA GLY A 135 33.74 11.50 -2.35
C GLY A 135 33.24 12.59 -1.41
N THR A 136 32.69 13.66 -2.00
CA THR A 136 32.24 14.84 -1.24
C THR A 136 30.88 14.61 -0.59
N GLN A 137 30.80 14.81 0.72
CA GLN A 137 29.56 14.67 1.50
C GLN A 137 28.99 16.03 1.90
N ASN A 138 27.65 16.14 1.90
CA ASN A 138 26.95 17.35 2.36
C ASN A 138 26.58 17.29 3.86
N PHE A 139 27.05 16.27 4.58
CA PHE A 139 26.87 16.14 6.02
C PHE A 139 28.22 15.99 6.73
N SER A 140 28.29 16.38 8.00
CA SER A 140 29.50 16.20 8.80
C SER A 140 29.52 14.83 9.47
N LYS A 141 30.71 14.22 9.55
CA LYS A 141 30.93 12.96 10.26
C LYS A 141 30.44 13.02 11.71
N ALA A 142 30.72 14.13 12.39
CA ALA A 142 30.29 14.38 13.77
C ALA A 142 28.76 14.30 13.93
N HIS A 143 28.00 14.82 12.97
CA HIS A 143 26.53 14.79 13.03
C HIS A 143 25.97 13.37 12.90
N ALA A 144 26.56 12.54 12.02
CA ALA A 144 26.17 11.13 11.94
C ALA A 144 26.53 10.35 13.23
N GLU A 145 27.66 10.67 13.86
CA GLU A 145 28.04 10.12 15.17
C GLU A 145 27.12 10.58 16.32
N GLU A 146 26.60 11.81 16.26
CA GLU A 146 25.62 12.33 17.24
C GLU A 146 24.32 11.51 17.22
N TYR A 147 23.82 11.14 16.03
CA TYR A 147 22.68 10.23 15.92
C TYR A 147 22.96 8.90 16.63
N LEU A 148 24.15 8.31 16.44
CA LEU A 148 24.52 7.05 17.11
C LEU A 148 24.62 7.19 18.63
N LYS A 149 25.18 8.30 19.12
CA LYS A 149 25.25 8.61 20.57
C LYS A 149 23.84 8.75 21.16
N LEU A 150 22.96 9.46 20.46
CA LEU A 150 21.57 9.63 20.88
C LEU A 150 20.82 8.30 20.90
N LEU A 151 21.00 7.46 19.89
CA LEU A 151 20.40 6.11 19.83
C LEU A 151 20.89 5.20 20.96
N PHE A 152 22.19 5.27 21.30
CA PHE A 152 22.74 4.55 22.44
C PHE A 152 22.10 5.01 23.77
N LEU A 153 21.96 6.33 23.96
CA LEU A 153 21.29 6.89 25.13
C LEU A 153 19.81 6.45 25.19
N LEU A 154 19.09 6.50 24.08
CA LEU A 154 17.70 6.03 23.99
C LEU A 154 17.57 4.54 24.33
N HIS A 155 18.49 3.71 23.84
CA HIS A 155 18.54 2.29 24.19
C HIS A 155 18.79 2.08 25.69
N PHE A 156 19.77 2.78 26.26
CA PHE A 156 20.10 2.71 27.69
C PHE A 156 18.89 3.09 28.55
N ILE A 157 18.26 4.24 28.27
CA ILE A 157 17.05 4.70 28.97
C ILE A 157 15.94 3.64 28.89
N ARG A 158 15.72 3.02 27.72
CA ARG A 158 14.72 1.95 27.57
C ARG A 158 15.02 0.73 28.43
N THR A 159 16.29 0.37 28.59
CA THR A 159 16.71 -0.79 29.40
C THR A 159 16.67 -0.51 30.90
N THR A 160 16.90 0.72 31.33
CA THR A 160 16.92 1.10 32.75
C THR A 160 15.54 1.49 33.25
N GLU A 161 14.75 2.21 32.45
CA GLU A 161 13.39 2.62 32.76
C GLU A 161 12.41 1.83 31.90
N ASN A 162 11.99 0.65 32.40
CA ASN A 162 10.92 -0.19 31.82
C ASN A 162 9.55 0.52 31.63
N LYS A 163 9.47 1.84 31.87
CA LYS A 163 8.27 2.68 31.79
C LYS A 163 8.28 3.65 30.60
N ILE A 164 9.40 3.88 29.92
CA ILE A 164 9.44 4.80 28.77
C ILE A 164 9.10 4.02 27.49
N THR A 165 7.89 4.26 26.99
CA THR A 165 7.42 3.71 25.72
C THR A 165 7.68 4.74 24.63
N PHE A 166 8.71 4.53 23.80
CA PHE A 166 8.90 5.34 22.60
C PHE A 166 7.86 4.92 21.57
N TYR A 167 6.89 5.80 21.30
CA TYR A 167 5.90 5.55 20.25
C TYR A 167 6.60 5.58 18.88
N ARG A 168 6.50 4.49 18.11
CA ARG A 168 6.77 4.54 16.67
C ARG A 168 5.86 5.63 16.09
N ARG A 169 6.40 6.53 15.28
CA ARG A 169 5.61 7.51 14.51
C ARG A 169 4.94 6.90 13.28
N ARG A 170 5.01 5.58 13.09
CA ARG A 170 3.94 4.92 12.36
C ARG A 170 2.69 5.10 13.22
N PRO A 171 1.63 5.79 12.78
CA PRO A 171 0.34 5.43 13.31
C PRO A 171 0.21 3.95 12.94
N ILE A 172 0.53 3.09 13.90
CA ILE A 172 0.00 1.75 13.92
C ILE A 172 -1.48 2.07 13.83
N VAL A 173 -2.08 1.84 12.68
CA VAL A 173 -3.51 1.65 12.60
C VAL A 173 -3.74 0.31 13.29
N ALA A 174 -3.43 0.25 14.59
CA ALA A 174 -4.30 -0.39 15.51
C ALA A 174 -5.53 0.49 15.40
N THR A 175 -6.37 0.22 14.40
CA THR A 175 -7.79 0.35 14.65
C THR A 175 -7.96 -0.40 15.95
N LYS A 176 -8.06 0.31 17.08
CA LYS A 176 -8.88 -0.16 18.16
C LYS A 176 -10.22 -0.34 17.48
N ALA A 177 -10.44 -1.54 16.96
CA ALA A 177 -11.76 -1.94 16.57
C ALA A 177 -12.48 -2.02 17.92
N HIS A 178 -13.15 -0.92 18.30
CA HIS A 178 -14.12 -0.92 19.37
C HIS A 178 -15.30 -1.76 18.87
N ILE A 179 -15.12 -3.08 18.93
CA ILE A 179 -16.19 -4.03 18.66
C ILE A 179 -17.15 -3.90 19.86
N SER A 180 -18.21 -3.13 19.67
CA SER A 180 -19.27 -2.96 20.65
C SER A 180 -20.13 -4.23 20.69
N SER A 181 -19.74 -5.17 21.55
CA SER A 181 -20.61 -5.95 22.44
C SER A 181 -19.67 -6.72 23.37
N ASP A 182 -19.72 -6.41 24.66
CA ASP A 182 -18.91 -6.99 25.74
C ASP A 182 -17.38 -6.87 25.61
N ASP A 183 -16.86 -5.69 25.97
CA ASP A 183 -15.57 -5.44 26.64
C ASP A 183 -14.33 -6.25 26.21
N LYS A 184 -14.14 -6.49 24.90
CA LYS A 184 -12.86 -6.98 24.35
C LYS A 184 -12.30 -5.99 23.37
N SER A 185 -11.45 -5.07 23.86
CA SER A 185 -10.56 -4.31 22.99
C SER A 185 -9.56 -5.29 22.36
N TYR A 186 -9.74 -5.62 21.07
CA TYR A 186 -8.73 -6.37 20.33
C TYR A 186 -7.56 -5.42 20.02
N LYS A 187 -6.47 -5.58 20.76
CA LYS A 187 -5.20 -4.91 20.43
C LYS A 187 -4.55 -5.66 19.26
N PHE A 188 -4.84 -5.23 18.04
CA PHE A 188 -4.07 -5.65 16.88
C PHE A 188 -2.69 -4.98 16.92
N SER A 189 -1.76 -5.58 17.67
CA SER A 189 -0.35 -5.19 17.69
C SER A 189 0.43 -6.22 16.89
N ASP A 190 0.39 -6.12 15.57
CA ASP A 190 0.97 -7.20 14.75
C ASP A 190 1.69 -6.76 13.48
N ASP A 191 2.34 -5.60 13.51
CA ASP A 191 3.31 -5.18 12.48
C ASP A 191 4.28 -6.33 12.15
N LYS A 192 4.71 -7.10 13.15
CA LYS A 192 5.65 -8.23 12.99
C LYS A 192 5.02 -9.41 12.25
N LYS A 193 3.81 -9.87 12.62
CA LYS A 193 3.13 -10.96 11.87
C LYS A 193 2.73 -10.49 10.49
N PHE A 194 2.22 -9.26 10.34
CA PHE A 194 1.93 -8.67 9.03
C PHE A 194 3.15 -8.72 8.10
N SER A 195 4.32 -8.25 8.56
CA SER A 195 5.55 -8.35 7.77
C SER A 195 5.94 -9.79 7.46
N LYS A 196 5.79 -10.74 8.39
CA LYS A 196 6.04 -12.17 8.13
C LYS A 196 5.11 -12.75 7.07
N VAL A 197 3.82 -12.41 7.13
CA VAL A 197 2.81 -12.86 6.14
C VAL A 197 3.12 -12.26 4.77
N CYS A 198 3.49 -10.98 4.71
CA CYS A 198 3.94 -10.33 3.46
C CYS A 198 5.18 -10.97 2.85
N ARG A 199 6.12 -11.48 3.67
CA ARG A 199 7.30 -12.23 3.20
C ARG A 199 7.01 -13.67 2.78
N GLY A 200 5.86 -14.21 3.17
CA GLY A 200 5.59 -15.65 3.03
C GLY A 200 6.33 -16.52 4.05
N ASP A 201 6.80 -15.94 5.16
CA ASP A 201 7.45 -16.68 6.26
C ASP A 201 6.47 -17.56 7.03
N VAL A 202 5.18 -17.26 6.94
CA VAL A 202 4.10 -18.01 7.59
C VAL A 202 3.67 -19.14 6.65
N LYS A 203 3.91 -20.38 7.07
CA LYS A 203 3.49 -21.56 6.32
C LYS A 203 2.05 -21.93 6.66
N ILE A 204 1.26 -22.20 5.63
CA ILE A 204 -0.08 -22.78 5.78
C ILE A 204 0.07 -24.17 6.44
N PRO A 205 -0.68 -24.48 7.51
CA PRO A 205 -0.64 -25.80 8.10
C PRO A 205 -1.06 -26.88 7.09
N LYS A 206 -0.33 -28.00 7.01
CA LYS A 206 -0.61 -29.08 6.04
C LYS A 206 -2.04 -29.63 6.07
N HIS A 207 -2.71 -29.57 7.22
CA HIS A 207 -4.10 -30.01 7.35
C HIS A 207 -5.10 -29.02 6.73
N VAL A 208 -4.76 -27.74 6.67
CA VAL A 208 -5.52 -26.71 5.94
C VAL A 208 -5.21 -26.83 4.45
N GLU A 209 -3.92 -26.87 4.09
CA GLU A 209 -3.44 -26.93 2.71
C GLU A 209 -4.08 -28.07 1.90
N ARG A 210 -4.25 -29.26 2.52
CA ARG A 210 -4.90 -30.43 1.87
C ARG A 210 -6.36 -30.23 1.49
N LYS A 211 -7.05 -29.27 2.11
CA LYS A 211 -8.45 -28.94 1.82
C LYS A 211 -8.61 -27.86 0.76
N LEU A 212 -7.53 -27.17 0.40
CA LEU A 212 -7.58 -26.08 -0.56
C LEU A 212 -7.58 -26.65 -1.97
N HIS A 213 -8.51 -26.17 -2.78
CA HIS A 213 -8.67 -26.65 -4.16
C HIS A 213 -8.82 -25.50 -5.15
N CYS A 214 -8.45 -25.78 -6.40
CA CYS A 214 -8.76 -24.92 -7.53
C CYS A 214 -9.90 -25.54 -8.33
N TYR A 215 -10.89 -24.75 -8.71
CA TYR A 215 -12.08 -25.24 -9.41
C TYR A 215 -12.70 -24.19 -10.32
N LEU A 216 -13.63 -24.64 -11.16
CA LEU A 216 -14.46 -23.78 -11.99
C LEU A 216 -15.80 -23.55 -11.30
N HIS A 217 -16.16 -22.28 -11.12
CA HIS A 217 -17.38 -21.87 -10.42
C HIS A 217 -18.39 -21.28 -11.40
N THR A 218 -19.62 -21.75 -11.31
CA THR A 218 -20.74 -21.29 -12.15
C THR A 218 -21.83 -20.58 -11.34
N ASN A 219 -21.63 -20.40 -10.03
CA ASN A 219 -22.59 -19.79 -9.12
C ASN A 219 -24.02 -20.34 -9.27
N ASN A 220 -24.23 -21.60 -8.87
CA ASN A 220 -25.53 -22.28 -8.95
C ASN A 220 -26.15 -22.31 -10.36
N GLY A 221 -25.31 -22.42 -11.40
CA GLY A 221 -25.78 -22.50 -12.78
C GLY A 221 -26.20 -21.15 -13.37
N ASN A 222 -25.59 -20.05 -12.93
CA ASN A 222 -25.75 -18.75 -13.56
C ASN A 222 -25.56 -18.88 -15.09
N PRO A 223 -26.54 -18.45 -15.92
CA PRO A 223 -26.50 -18.71 -17.37
C PRO A 223 -25.22 -18.23 -18.06
N TRP A 224 -24.65 -17.09 -17.63
CA TRP A 224 -23.40 -16.58 -18.20
C TRP A 224 -22.19 -17.41 -17.79
N LEU A 225 -22.11 -17.79 -16.51
CA LEU A 225 -20.97 -18.58 -16.01
C LEU A 225 -21.04 -20.05 -16.43
N MET A 226 -22.19 -20.55 -16.87
CA MET A 226 -22.27 -21.89 -17.47
C MET A 226 -21.50 -22.00 -18.80
N PHE A 227 -21.43 -20.91 -19.58
CA PHE A 227 -20.63 -20.86 -20.81
C PHE A 227 -19.18 -20.43 -20.56
N ASN A 228 -18.94 -19.62 -19.53
CA ASN A 228 -17.61 -19.15 -19.15
C ASN A 228 -17.43 -19.18 -17.63
N PRO A 229 -17.18 -20.36 -17.04
CA PRO A 229 -17.01 -20.50 -15.59
C PRO A 229 -15.84 -19.65 -15.08
N VAL A 230 -16.01 -19.04 -13.91
CA VAL A 230 -14.90 -18.30 -13.28
C VAL A 230 -13.95 -19.29 -12.63
N LYS A 231 -12.65 -19.08 -12.81
CA LYS A 231 -11.59 -19.88 -12.20
C LYS A 231 -11.38 -19.42 -10.76
N VAL A 232 -11.40 -20.36 -9.82
CA VAL A 232 -11.26 -20.10 -8.38
C VAL A 232 -10.06 -20.86 -7.83
N GLU A 233 -9.29 -20.21 -6.97
CA GLU A 233 -8.32 -20.81 -6.08
C GLU A 233 -8.68 -20.47 -4.63
N GLU A 234 -8.79 -21.49 -3.79
CA GLU A 234 -8.97 -21.30 -2.36
C GLU A 234 -7.63 -20.98 -1.71
N LEU A 235 -7.52 -19.78 -1.13
CA LEU A 235 -6.35 -19.36 -0.37
C LEU A 235 -6.47 -19.77 1.11
N TRP A 236 -7.70 -19.86 1.61
CA TRP A 236 -8.00 -20.29 2.98
C TRP A 236 -9.42 -20.85 3.11
N ASP A 237 -9.58 -21.90 3.91
CA ASP A 237 -10.85 -22.62 4.13
C ASP A 237 -11.83 -21.82 5.03
N SER A 238 -11.37 -21.38 6.21
CA SER A 238 -12.21 -20.66 7.19
C SER A 238 -11.42 -19.59 7.96
N PRO A 239 -11.67 -18.28 7.74
CA PRO A 239 -12.68 -17.69 6.86
C PRO A 239 -12.43 -18.04 5.39
N HIS A 240 -13.51 -18.18 4.61
CA HIS A 240 -13.36 -18.51 3.19
C HIS A 240 -12.74 -17.32 2.44
N ILE A 241 -11.50 -17.49 1.99
CA ILE A 241 -10.74 -16.49 1.23
C ILE A 241 -10.37 -17.13 -0.10
N VAL A 242 -10.84 -16.54 -1.19
CA VAL A 242 -10.64 -17.08 -2.55
C VAL A 242 -10.07 -16.03 -3.47
N GLN A 243 -9.28 -16.50 -4.44
CA GLN A 243 -8.80 -15.71 -5.56
C GLN A 243 -9.49 -16.17 -6.84
N PHE A 244 -10.21 -15.25 -7.48
CA PHE A 244 -10.81 -15.43 -8.78
C PHE A 244 -9.84 -14.98 -9.88
N TYR A 245 -9.73 -15.76 -10.96
CA TYR A 245 -8.87 -15.43 -12.10
C TYR A 245 -9.69 -15.05 -13.34
N ASP A 246 -9.08 -14.25 -14.22
CA ASP A 246 -9.67 -13.76 -15.46
C ASP A 246 -10.99 -12.99 -15.27
N VAL A 247 -11.15 -12.30 -14.14
CA VAL A 247 -12.33 -11.52 -13.78
C VAL A 247 -12.43 -10.23 -14.59
N ILE A 248 -11.30 -9.63 -14.95
CA ILE A 248 -11.24 -8.37 -15.69
C ILE A 248 -10.18 -8.43 -16.80
N THR A 249 -10.51 -7.89 -17.97
CA THR A 249 -9.59 -7.85 -19.12
C THR A 249 -8.65 -6.65 -19.08
N SER A 250 -7.49 -6.71 -19.75
CA SER A 250 -6.58 -5.55 -19.87
C SER A 250 -7.29 -4.30 -20.40
N ALA A 251 -8.15 -4.46 -21.41
CA ALA A 251 -8.88 -3.34 -22.02
C ALA A 251 -9.90 -2.70 -21.05
N GLU A 252 -10.50 -3.49 -20.16
CA GLU A 252 -11.37 -2.98 -19.10
C GLU A 252 -10.52 -2.24 -18.04
N VAL A 253 -9.37 -2.81 -17.65
CA VAL A 253 -8.41 -2.17 -16.73
C VAL A 253 -7.96 -0.79 -17.22
N ASP A 254 -7.58 -0.66 -18.50
CA ASP A 254 -7.11 0.62 -19.06
C ASP A 254 -8.20 1.69 -19.03
N LYS A 255 -9.45 1.30 -19.34
CA LYS A 255 -10.61 2.20 -19.24
C LYS A 255 -10.85 2.64 -17.80
N ILE A 256 -10.81 1.72 -16.84
CA ILE A 256 -10.98 2.06 -15.41
C ILE A 256 -9.89 3.02 -14.96
N LYS A 257 -8.62 2.76 -15.29
CA LYS A 257 -7.51 3.68 -14.97
C LYS A 257 -7.69 5.05 -15.59
N LYS A 258 -8.15 5.11 -16.84
CA LYS A 258 -8.41 6.38 -17.53
C LYS A 258 -9.50 7.20 -16.84
N LEU A 259 -10.56 6.55 -16.36
CA LEU A 259 -11.64 7.19 -15.61
C LEU A 259 -11.18 7.64 -14.21
N ALA A 260 -10.34 6.84 -13.54
CA ALA A 260 -9.87 7.12 -12.19
C ALA A 260 -8.85 8.27 -12.12
N LYS A 261 -7.90 8.32 -13.06
CA LYS A 261 -6.73 9.24 -13.03
C LYS A 261 -7.07 10.72 -12.74
N PRO A 262 -8.09 11.34 -13.36
CA PRO A 262 -8.42 12.74 -13.13
C PRO A 262 -8.89 13.05 -11.70
N SER A 263 -9.46 12.05 -11.01
CA SER A 263 -10.06 12.19 -9.68
C SER A 263 -9.22 11.55 -8.58
N LEU A 264 -7.97 11.17 -8.87
CA LEU A 264 -7.06 10.61 -7.87
C LEU A 264 -6.58 11.71 -6.90
N PHE A 265 -6.88 11.54 -5.63
CA PHE A 265 -6.34 12.37 -4.55
C PHE A 265 -5.55 11.53 -3.56
N ARG A 266 -4.59 12.15 -2.87
CA ARG A 266 -3.79 11.47 -1.84
C ARG A 266 -4.71 11.07 -0.68
N ALA A 267 -4.63 9.82 -0.24
CA ALA A 267 -5.44 9.36 0.88
C ALA A 267 -5.03 10.08 2.18
N ILE A 268 -5.99 10.76 2.81
CA ILE A 268 -5.80 11.48 4.08
C ILE A 268 -6.37 10.61 5.21
N HIS A 269 -5.62 10.49 6.31
CA HIS A 269 -6.15 9.94 7.57
C HIS A 269 -6.48 11.09 8.50
N VAL A 270 -7.71 11.11 9.02
CA VAL A 270 -8.09 11.98 10.14
C VAL A 270 -7.70 11.22 11.40
N VAL A 271 -6.70 11.71 12.14
CA VAL A 271 -6.45 11.26 13.51
C VAL A 271 -7.43 12.05 14.37
N SER A 272 -8.48 11.39 14.84
CA SER A 272 -9.33 11.97 15.88
C SER A 272 -8.55 11.95 17.20
N ASP A 273 -8.27 13.13 17.75
CA ASP A 273 -8.13 13.45 19.19
C ASP A 273 -7.00 14.44 19.55
N GLU A 274 -6.43 15.20 18.59
CA GLU A 274 -5.64 16.39 18.93
C GLU A 274 -6.29 17.63 18.31
N GLU A 275 -6.61 18.61 19.16
CA GLU A 275 -7.22 19.92 18.82
C GLU A 275 -6.35 20.82 17.92
N ASP A 276 -5.25 20.29 17.36
CA ASP A 276 -4.44 21.00 16.37
C ASP A 276 -4.97 20.69 14.96
N ASP A 277 -5.58 21.70 14.36
CA ASP A 277 -6.23 21.77 13.06
C ASP A 277 -5.27 21.55 11.85
N ASP A 278 -4.08 21.01 12.11
CA ASP A 278 -3.13 20.65 11.08
C ASP A 278 -3.41 19.20 10.68
N PHE A 279 -4.28 19.05 9.67
CA PHE A 279 -4.48 17.80 8.95
C PHE A 279 -3.10 17.26 8.55
N GLN A 280 -2.50 16.43 9.39
CA GLN A 280 -1.27 15.75 9.05
C GLN A 280 -1.64 14.81 7.92
N LYS A 281 -1.52 15.31 6.69
CA LYS A 281 -1.44 14.52 5.46
C LYS A 281 -0.52 13.40 5.85
N ALA A 282 -1.08 12.20 5.98
CA ALA A 282 -0.34 11.01 6.38
C ALA A 282 0.86 10.89 5.44
N ALA A 283 2.01 11.45 5.83
CA ALA A 283 3.17 11.58 4.96
C ALA A 283 3.64 10.18 4.54
N TYR A 284 3.33 9.20 5.37
CA TYR A 284 3.53 7.77 5.17
C TYR A 284 2.60 7.12 4.12
N ARG A 285 1.41 7.67 3.82
CA ARG A 285 0.49 7.11 2.81
C ARG A 285 0.69 7.81 1.47
N ILE A 286 1.48 7.16 0.61
CA ILE A 286 1.71 7.55 -0.80
C ILE A 286 0.49 7.17 -1.66
N THR A 287 -0.40 6.31 -1.15
CA THR A 287 -1.58 5.82 -1.87
C THR A 287 -2.49 6.96 -2.32
N LYS A 288 -2.87 6.94 -3.58
CA LYS A 288 -3.90 7.80 -4.16
C LYS A 288 -5.17 6.99 -4.37
N ILE A 289 -6.33 7.59 -4.10
CA ILE A 289 -7.63 6.94 -4.28
C ILE A 289 -8.56 7.81 -5.12
N SER A 290 -9.50 7.16 -5.80
CA SER A 290 -10.63 7.77 -6.50
C SER A 290 -11.85 6.86 -6.39
N TRP A 291 -13.04 7.40 -6.61
CA TRP A 291 -14.28 6.64 -6.57
C TRP A 291 -14.99 6.72 -7.92
N LEU A 292 -15.48 5.58 -8.38
CA LEU A 292 -16.22 5.46 -9.65
C LEU A 292 -17.54 4.74 -9.37
N ASN A 293 -18.65 5.43 -9.62
CA ASN A 293 -19.97 4.82 -9.59
C ASN A 293 -20.30 4.15 -10.94
N ASP A 294 -21.41 3.40 -10.97
CA ASP A 294 -21.82 2.66 -12.17
C ASP A 294 -22.15 3.56 -13.36
N THR A 295 -22.49 4.83 -13.12
CA THR A 295 -22.74 5.83 -14.17
C THR A 295 -21.46 6.50 -14.70
N SER A 296 -20.32 6.29 -14.04
CA SER A 296 -19.00 6.81 -14.48
C SER A 296 -18.55 6.21 -15.81
N GLY A 297 -19.08 5.04 -16.18
CA GLY A 297 -18.93 4.51 -17.53
C GLY A 297 -19.44 3.06 -17.68
N PRO A 298 -19.76 2.62 -18.91
CA PRO A 298 -20.30 1.27 -19.15
C PRO A 298 -19.43 0.12 -18.64
N VAL A 299 -18.10 0.34 -18.57
CA VAL A 299 -17.15 -0.64 -18.04
C VAL A 299 -17.37 -0.91 -16.55
N ILE A 300 -17.75 0.11 -15.76
CA ILE A 300 -17.97 0.00 -14.32
C ILE A 300 -19.27 -0.75 -14.07
N ALA A 301 -20.37 -0.36 -14.71
CA ALA A 301 -21.65 -1.06 -14.59
C ALA A 301 -21.55 -2.55 -15.01
N LYS A 302 -20.81 -2.85 -16.10
CA LYS A 302 -20.57 -4.23 -16.54
C LYS A 302 -19.78 -5.03 -15.50
N LEU A 303 -18.76 -4.42 -14.90
CA LEU A 303 -17.96 -5.03 -13.84
C LEU A 303 -18.81 -5.28 -12.58
N THR A 304 -19.60 -4.30 -12.14
CA THR A 304 -20.53 -4.46 -11.00
C THR A 304 -21.48 -5.64 -11.23
N ARG A 305 -22.10 -5.75 -12.43
CA ARG A 305 -22.95 -6.91 -12.77
C ARG A 305 -22.17 -8.22 -12.72
N ARG A 306 -20.96 -8.27 -13.27
CA ARG A 306 -20.10 -9.47 -13.23
C ARG A 306 -19.78 -9.91 -11.80
N ILE A 307 -19.53 -8.96 -10.89
CA ILE A 307 -19.30 -9.26 -9.47
C ILE A 307 -20.54 -9.90 -8.86
N SER A 308 -21.73 -9.39 -9.16
CA SER A 308 -23.00 -10.02 -8.76
C SER A 308 -23.15 -11.45 -9.30
N GLU A 309 -22.85 -11.66 -10.58
CA GLU A 309 -22.92 -12.98 -11.22
C GLU A 309 -21.95 -13.98 -10.59
N ILE A 310 -20.71 -13.56 -10.25
CA ILE A 310 -19.68 -14.40 -9.63
C ILE A 310 -20.04 -14.75 -8.18
N THR A 311 -20.44 -13.75 -7.39
CA THR A 311 -20.61 -13.88 -5.94
C THR A 311 -22.01 -14.37 -5.53
N GLY A 312 -23.01 -14.16 -6.39
CA GLY A 312 -24.42 -14.39 -6.06
C GLY A 312 -25.05 -13.30 -5.19
N LEU A 313 -24.27 -12.30 -4.77
CA LEU A 313 -24.72 -11.20 -3.91
C LEU A 313 -25.35 -10.08 -4.75
N SER A 314 -26.27 -9.33 -4.15
CA SER A 314 -26.87 -8.16 -4.80
C SER A 314 -25.90 -6.99 -4.79
N MET A 315 -25.91 -6.22 -5.87
CA MET A 315 -25.09 -5.00 -5.96
C MET A 315 -25.89 -3.73 -5.67
N ASN A 316 -27.20 -3.85 -5.37
CA ASN A 316 -28.09 -2.70 -5.20
C ASN A 316 -27.63 -1.74 -4.10
N THR A 317 -27.02 -2.27 -3.04
CA THR A 317 -26.50 -1.52 -1.88
C THR A 317 -24.98 -1.56 -1.81
N SER A 318 -24.34 -2.05 -2.87
CA SER A 318 -22.89 -2.03 -2.97
C SER A 318 -22.38 -0.60 -3.10
N GLU A 319 -21.21 -0.34 -2.53
CA GLU A 319 -20.57 0.97 -2.64
C GLU A 319 -20.02 1.23 -4.04
N GLU A 320 -19.69 2.49 -4.28
CA GLU A 320 -18.91 2.90 -5.45
C GLU A 320 -17.59 2.13 -5.52
N LEU A 321 -17.12 1.91 -6.74
CA LEU A 321 -15.86 1.24 -6.98
C LEU A 321 -14.71 2.15 -6.53
N GLN A 322 -14.05 1.81 -5.43
CA GLN A 322 -12.86 2.54 -4.98
C GLN A 322 -11.67 2.06 -5.80
N VAL A 323 -10.98 2.96 -6.49
CA VAL A 323 -9.73 2.65 -7.22
C VAL A 323 -8.56 3.25 -6.46
N ALA A 324 -7.56 2.44 -6.14
CA ALA A 324 -6.38 2.82 -5.38
C ALA A 324 -5.10 2.58 -6.20
N ASN A 325 -4.19 3.54 -6.16
CA ASN A 325 -2.83 3.44 -6.66
C ASN A 325 -1.85 3.55 -5.49
N TYR A 326 -1.03 2.53 -5.26
CA TYR A 326 -0.12 2.48 -4.12
C TYR A 326 1.26 3.07 -4.41
N GLY A 327 1.77 2.89 -5.64
CA GLY A 327 3.17 3.19 -5.95
C GLY A 327 4.16 2.29 -5.20
N VAL A 328 5.46 2.48 -5.45
CA VAL A 328 6.53 1.76 -4.76
C VAL A 328 6.56 2.16 -3.28
N GLY A 329 6.76 1.18 -2.40
CA GLY A 329 6.68 1.37 -0.95
C GLY A 329 5.28 1.70 -0.44
N GLY A 330 4.27 1.83 -1.31
CA GLY A 330 2.89 2.03 -0.90
C GLY A 330 2.35 0.81 -0.17
N GLU A 331 1.79 1.02 1.02
CA GLU A 331 1.13 -0.01 1.82
C GLU A 331 -0.27 0.46 2.24
N TYR A 332 -1.07 -0.46 2.74
CA TYR A 332 -2.20 -0.13 3.59
C TYR A 332 -2.10 -0.94 4.87
N PRO A 333 -2.02 -0.28 6.04
CA PRO A 333 -1.94 -0.97 7.31
C PRO A 333 -3.08 -1.98 7.49
N PRO A 334 -2.84 -3.06 8.25
CA PRO A 334 -3.86 -4.03 8.59
C PRO A 334 -5.11 -3.38 9.21
N HIS A 335 -6.29 -3.76 8.74
CA HIS A 335 -7.59 -3.24 9.16
C HIS A 335 -8.69 -4.29 8.93
N LEU A 336 -9.88 -4.01 9.46
CA LEU A 336 -11.12 -4.67 9.07
C LEU A 336 -11.89 -3.73 8.15
N ASP A 337 -12.56 -4.29 7.14
CA ASP A 337 -13.39 -3.49 6.24
C ASP A 337 -14.72 -3.09 6.88
N VAL A 338 -15.17 -3.80 7.92
CA VAL A 338 -16.35 -3.44 8.69
C VAL A 338 -16.03 -2.20 9.53
N ALA A 339 -16.78 -1.12 9.32
CA ALA A 339 -16.61 0.10 10.09
C ALA A 339 -16.81 -0.16 11.60
N SER A 340 -15.79 0.16 12.39
CA SER A 340 -15.82 0.06 13.87
C SER A 340 -16.44 1.30 14.50
N VAL A 341 -17.59 1.76 14.00
CA VAL A 341 -18.33 2.87 14.58
C VAL A 341 -19.57 2.35 15.30
N SER A 342 -20.07 3.12 16.28
CA SER A 342 -21.32 2.77 16.97
C SER A 342 -22.44 2.52 15.96
N ASN A 343 -23.37 1.61 16.25
CA ASN A 343 -24.52 1.35 15.37
C ASN A 343 -25.22 2.65 14.98
N THR A 344 -25.43 3.56 15.93
CA THR A 344 -26.09 4.86 15.70
C THR A 344 -25.35 5.72 14.69
N THR A 345 -24.02 5.81 14.79
CA THR A 345 -23.19 6.54 13.82
C THR A 345 -23.18 5.83 12.47
N LEU A 346 -23.06 4.50 12.47
CA LEU A 346 -23.05 3.69 11.24
C LEU A 346 -24.31 3.94 10.41
N PHE A 347 -25.48 3.70 11.00
CA PHE A 347 -26.76 3.77 10.29
C PHE A 347 -27.16 5.20 9.92
N LYS A 348 -26.57 6.22 10.57
CA LYS A 348 -26.74 7.62 10.16
C LYS A 348 -26.12 7.91 8.79
N TYR A 349 -24.92 7.38 8.53
CA TYR A 349 -24.19 7.64 7.29
C TYR A 349 -24.35 6.53 6.25
N HIS A 350 -24.70 5.33 6.70
CA HIS A 350 -24.86 4.13 5.91
C HIS A 350 -26.10 3.35 6.35
N PRO A 351 -27.31 3.83 5.98
CA PRO A 351 -28.55 3.16 6.33
C PRO A 351 -28.66 1.74 5.77
N GLU A 352 -27.85 1.39 4.77
CA GLU A 352 -27.76 0.07 4.14
C GLU A 352 -27.03 -0.97 5.00
N GLY A 353 -26.55 -0.60 6.19
CA GLY A 353 -25.93 -1.50 7.14
C GLY A 353 -24.44 -1.72 6.93
N ARG A 354 -23.89 -2.78 7.52
CA ARG A 354 -22.44 -3.06 7.53
C ARG A 354 -21.96 -3.62 6.18
N ARG A 355 -20.66 -3.51 5.91
CA ARG A 355 -19.99 -4.18 4.80
C ARG A 355 -19.85 -5.67 5.11
N ILE A 356 -20.64 -6.52 4.46
CA ILE A 356 -20.65 -7.96 4.73
C ILE A 356 -19.58 -8.72 3.95
N ALA A 357 -19.11 -8.17 2.83
CA ALA A 357 -18.14 -8.80 1.95
C ALA A 357 -17.32 -7.77 1.19
N THR A 358 -16.13 -8.18 0.78
CA THR A 358 -15.22 -7.37 -0.03
C THR A 358 -14.79 -8.14 -1.26
N PHE A 359 -14.87 -7.48 -2.41
CA PHE A 359 -14.35 -7.97 -3.67
C PHE A 359 -13.23 -7.03 -4.14
N LEU A 360 -11.98 -7.43 -3.95
CA LEU A 360 -10.78 -6.64 -4.25
C LEU A 360 -10.18 -7.09 -5.58
N ILE A 361 -10.21 -6.23 -6.57
CA ILE A 361 -9.71 -6.50 -7.93
C ILE A 361 -8.30 -5.96 -8.07
N TYR A 362 -7.40 -6.76 -8.64
CA TYR A 362 -6.08 -6.26 -9.06
C TYR A 362 -6.19 -5.63 -10.45
N VAL A 363 -6.17 -4.31 -10.49
CA VAL A 363 -6.38 -3.49 -11.70
C VAL A 363 -5.05 -3.37 -12.46
N ILE A 364 -4.52 -4.51 -12.87
CA ILE A 364 -3.21 -4.66 -13.52
C ILE A 364 -3.44 -4.90 -15.03
N ALA A 365 -2.78 -4.11 -15.87
CA ALA A 365 -2.92 -4.18 -17.33
C ALA A 365 -1.84 -5.09 -17.93
N ASP A 366 -1.55 -4.96 -19.22
CA ASP A 366 -0.51 -5.73 -19.92
C ASP A 366 0.86 -5.69 -19.20
N PRO A 367 1.61 -6.82 -19.12
CA PRO A 367 2.97 -6.86 -18.58
C PRO A 367 3.97 -5.88 -19.22
N SER A 368 3.69 -5.37 -20.43
CA SER A 368 4.50 -4.33 -21.08
C SER A 368 4.19 -2.90 -20.60
N GLN A 369 3.53 -2.73 -19.46
CA GLN A 369 3.16 -1.42 -18.93
C GLN A 369 3.49 -1.36 -17.43
N LEU A 370 3.79 -0.15 -16.95
CA LEU A 370 4.04 0.34 -15.57
C LEU A 370 3.10 -0.17 -14.45
N SER A 371 2.23 -1.15 -14.68
CA SER A 371 1.12 -1.51 -13.81
C SER A 371 1.22 -2.87 -13.13
N GLU A 372 2.24 -3.65 -13.43
CA GLU A 372 2.45 -4.92 -12.74
C GLU A 372 3.23 -4.71 -11.45
N VAL A 373 2.89 -5.50 -10.44
CA VAL A 373 3.68 -5.65 -9.22
C VAL A 373 4.60 -6.83 -9.47
N GLN A 374 5.88 -6.55 -9.67
CA GLN A 374 6.88 -7.60 -9.89
C GLN A 374 7.19 -8.28 -8.56
N GLU A 375 7.33 -7.49 -7.49
CA GLU A 375 7.59 -8.00 -6.14
C GLU A 375 6.82 -7.21 -5.07
N GLY A 376 6.37 -7.94 -4.05
CA GLY A 376 5.58 -7.39 -2.94
C GLY A 376 4.13 -7.11 -3.30
N GLY A 377 3.51 -6.11 -2.65
CA GLY A 377 2.17 -5.64 -2.99
C GLY A 377 1.01 -6.62 -2.76
N GLY A 378 1.24 -7.78 -2.14
CA GLY A 378 0.20 -8.74 -1.78
C GLY A 378 -0.90 -8.17 -0.87
N THR A 379 -2.05 -8.83 -0.84
CA THR A 379 -3.08 -8.60 0.19
C THR A 379 -2.90 -9.67 1.26
N ALA A 380 -2.34 -9.28 2.41
CA ALA A 380 -1.99 -10.18 3.50
C ALA A 380 -3.11 -10.24 4.54
N PHE A 381 -3.64 -11.44 4.78
CA PHE A 381 -4.58 -11.74 5.85
C PHE A 381 -3.79 -12.19 7.08
N VAL A 382 -3.70 -11.31 8.07
CA VAL A 382 -2.76 -11.46 9.19
C VAL A 382 -3.10 -12.68 10.03
N GLU A 383 -4.38 -12.89 10.34
CA GLU A 383 -4.79 -14.02 11.18
C GLU A 383 -4.78 -15.35 10.45
N ALA A 384 -5.22 -15.39 9.19
CA ALA A 384 -5.13 -16.59 8.35
C ALA A 384 -3.67 -16.94 7.98
N GLY A 385 -2.76 -15.97 8.00
CA GLY A 385 -1.36 -16.18 7.64
C GLY A 385 -1.13 -16.38 6.14
N VAL A 386 -2.08 -15.98 5.29
CA VAL A 386 -2.04 -16.14 3.83
C VAL A 386 -1.95 -14.78 3.14
N THR A 387 -1.25 -14.75 2.00
CA THR A 387 -1.13 -13.56 1.15
C THR A 387 -1.68 -13.86 -0.23
N ALA A 388 -2.71 -13.12 -0.64
CA ALA A 388 -3.17 -13.13 -2.01
C ALA A 388 -2.23 -12.29 -2.88
N LYS A 389 -1.74 -12.87 -3.98
CA LYS A 389 -0.78 -12.20 -4.87
C LYS A 389 -1.50 -11.31 -5.87
N PRO A 390 -0.95 -10.12 -6.18
CA PRO A 390 -1.55 -9.21 -7.15
C PRO A 390 -1.34 -9.72 -8.57
N ILE A 391 -2.23 -10.60 -9.04
CA ILE A 391 -2.14 -11.23 -10.35
C ILE A 391 -3.03 -10.49 -11.35
N LYS A 392 -2.52 -10.28 -12.57
CA LYS A 392 -3.27 -9.63 -13.66
C LYS A 392 -4.64 -10.27 -13.86
N GLY A 393 -5.66 -9.42 -13.95
CA GLY A 393 -7.05 -9.84 -14.19
C GLY A 393 -7.71 -10.59 -13.03
N SER A 394 -7.02 -10.80 -11.91
CA SER A 394 -7.55 -11.54 -10.77
C SER A 394 -8.21 -10.61 -9.73
N ALA A 395 -9.03 -11.21 -8.86
CA ALA A 395 -9.65 -10.55 -7.73
C ALA A 395 -9.66 -11.47 -6.51
N VAL A 396 -9.66 -10.91 -5.31
CA VAL A 396 -9.74 -11.64 -4.04
C VAL A 396 -11.08 -11.34 -3.41
N PHE A 397 -11.73 -12.35 -2.87
CA PHE A 397 -13.02 -12.23 -2.22
C PHE A 397 -13.01 -12.91 -0.85
N TRP A 398 -13.66 -12.24 0.10
CA TRP A 398 -13.92 -12.76 1.44
C TRP A 398 -15.17 -12.10 2.03
N TYR A 399 -15.79 -12.78 2.99
CA TYR A 399 -16.85 -12.21 3.83
C TYR A 399 -16.22 -11.56 5.07
N ASN A 400 -16.64 -10.34 5.41
CA ASN A 400 -16.13 -9.62 6.58
C ASN A 400 -16.87 -9.97 7.89
N MET A 401 -17.98 -10.70 7.78
CA MET A 401 -18.89 -11.03 8.87
C MET A 401 -19.36 -12.47 8.73
N TYR A 402 -19.64 -13.14 9.83
CA TYR A 402 -20.31 -14.43 9.83
C TYR A 402 -21.76 -14.32 9.33
N PRO A 403 -22.39 -15.42 8.90
CA PRO A 403 -23.82 -15.46 8.61
C PRO A 403 -24.71 -15.06 9.80
N SER A 404 -24.20 -15.16 11.04
CA SER A 404 -24.87 -14.67 12.24
C SER A 404 -25.00 -13.14 12.31
N GLY A 405 -24.18 -12.40 11.54
CA GLY A 405 -24.01 -10.96 11.66
C GLY A 405 -22.85 -10.54 12.57
N ASP A 406 -22.12 -11.48 13.17
CA ASP A 406 -20.93 -11.16 13.96
C ASP A 406 -19.75 -10.78 13.05
N ILE A 407 -18.90 -9.86 13.50
CA ILE A 407 -17.71 -9.45 12.75
C ILE A 407 -16.68 -10.58 12.75
N ASP A 408 -16.20 -10.97 11.58
CA ASP A 408 -15.14 -11.99 11.47
C ASP A 408 -13.76 -11.33 11.56
N ILE A 409 -13.24 -11.22 12.78
CA ILE A 409 -11.92 -10.63 13.05
C ILE A 409 -10.76 -11.35 12.34
N ARG A 410 -10.95 -12.61 11.91
CA ARG A 410 -9.92 -13.39 11.21
C ARG A 410 -9.65 -12.85 9.80
N THR A 411 -10.52 -11.98 9.30
CA THR A 411 -10.38 -11.26 8.03
C THR A 411 -9.51 -10.01 8.14
N PHE A 412 -8.88 -9.77 9.29
CA PHE A 412 -7.94 -8.66 9.48
C PHE A 412 -6.81 -8.72 8.44
N HIS A 413 -6.76 -7.71 7.58
CA HIS A 413 -5.93 -7.74 6.38
C HIS A 413 -5.34 -6.37 6.04
N GLY A 414 -4.23 -6.38 5.30
CA GLY A 414 -3.56 -5.17 4.84
C GLY A 414 -2.95 -5.35 3.45
N ALA A 415 -2.58 -4.25 2.81
CA ALA A 415 -1.81 -4.29 1.57
C ALA A 415 -0.32 -4.22 1.90
N CYS A 416 0.41 -5.29 1.58
CA CYS A 416 1.85 -5.33 1.73
C CYS A 416 2.51 -4.21 0.92
N PRO A 417 3.63 -3.64 1.39
CA PRO A 417 4.40 -2.66 0.63
C PRO A 417 4.77 -3.21 -0.75
N VAL A 418 4.57 -2.42 -1.79
CA VAL A 418 5.07 -2.74 -3.13
C VAL A 418 6.59 -2.63 -3.12
N MET A 419 7.31 -3.70 -3.43
CA MET A 419 8.77 -3.67 -3.49
C MET A 419 9.23 -3.17 -4.85
N ILE A 420 8.70 -3.76 -5.92
CA ILE A 420 9.01 -3.40 -7.30
C ILE A 420 7.70 -3.38 -8.10
N GLY A 421 7.47 -2.31 -8.84
CA GLY A 421 6.25 -2.14 -9.65
C GLY A 421 5.32 -1.06 -9.13
N ASN A 422 4.07 -1.13 -9.56
CA ASN A 422 3.05 -0.17 -9.16
C ASN A 422 1.69 -0.85 -9.01
N LYS A 423 1.28 -1.09 -7.76
CA LYS A 423 0.00 -1.73 -7.47
C LYS A 423 -1.15 -0.77 -7.75
N TRP A 424 -2.04 -1.18 -8.65
CA TRP A 424 -3.40 -0.67 -8.74
C TRP A 424 -4.35 -1.75 -8.25
N ALA A 425 -5.21 -1.40 -7.30
CA ALA A 425 -6.25 -2.28 -6.81
C ALA A 425 -7.58 -1.54 -6.75
N SER A 426 -8.67 -2.28 -6.74
CA SER A 426 -9.98 -1.67 -6.63
C SER A 426 -10.90 -2.48 -5.73
N ASN A 427 -11.51 -1.82 -4.75
CA ASN A 427 -12.43 -2.44 -3.82
C ASN A 427 -13.87 -2.19 -4.26
N LYS A 428 -14.66 -3.26 -4.24
CA LYS A 428 -16.12 -3.20 -4.24
C LYS A 428 -16.61 -3.77 -2.91
N TRP A 429 -17.17 -2.91 -2.08
CA TRP A 429 -17.76 -3.30 -0.80
C TRP A 429 -19.25 -3.56 -0.94
N ILE A 430 -19.71 -4.67 -0.39
CA ILE A 430 -21.10 -5.12 -0.46
C ILE A 430 -21.72 -4.99 0.93
N ARG A 431 -22.87 -4.32 1.03
CA ARG A 431 -23.54 -4.04 2.30
C ARG A 431 -24.64 -5.05 2.61
N GLU A 432 -25.07 -5.05 3.85
CA GLU A 432 -26.03 -6.01 4.42
C GLU A 432 -27.44 -5.90 3.81
N ALA A 433 -27.93 -4.68 3.59
CA ALA A 433 -29.26 -4.48 3.04
C ALA A 433 -29.35 -5.06 1.61
N GLY A 434 -30.40 -5.84 1.34
CA GLY A 434 -30.59 -6.51 0.04
C GLY A 434 -30.05 -7.93 -0.03
N GLU A 435 -29.32 -8.39 0.99
CA GLU A 435 -28.70 -9.72 1.02
C GLU A 435 -29.47 -10.87 1.69
N PRO A 436 -30.60 -10.70 2.43
CA PRO A 436 -31.25 -11.83 3.14
C PRO A 436 -31.60 -13.05 2.27
N PHE A 437 -31.86 -12.84 0.98
CA PHE A 437 -32.18 -13.92 0.03
C PHE A 437 -30.97 -14.41 -0.79
N HIS A 438 -29.88 -13.66 -0.77
CA HIS A 438 -28.64 -13.97 -1.48
C HIS A 438 -27.60 -14.65 -0.58
N ARG A 439 -27.66 -14.35 0.72
CA ARG A 439 -26.80 -14.92 1.76
C ARG A 439 -27.65 -15.39 2.93
N GLN A 440 -28.00 -16.68 2.92
CA GLN A 440 -28.80 -17.28 3.98
C GLN A 440 -28.09 -17.22 5.34
N CYS A 441 -28.81 -16.74 6.35
CA CYS A 441 -28.32 -16.73 7.73
C CYS A 441 -28.12 -18.16 8.23
N LYS A 442 -27.02 -18.38 8.95
CA LYS A 442 -26.68 -19.62 9.64
C LYS A 442 -26.25 -19.27 11.07
N LEU A 443 -26.21 -20.29 11.93
CA LEU A 443 -25.91 -20.12 13.37
C LEU A 443 -24.40 -20.14 13.70
N ASP A 444 -23.54 -20.28 12.70
CA ASP A 444 -22.09 -20.20 12.87
C ASP A 444 -21.65 -18.79 13.29
N ARG A 445 -20.74 -18.74 14.27
CA ARG A 445 -20.22 -17.52 14.90
C ARG A 445 -18.69 -17.60 15.04
#